data_AF-A0A6P8J624-F1
#
_entry.id   AF-A0A6P8J624-F1
#
_cell.length_a   1.000
_cell.length_b   1.000
_cell.length_c   1.000
_cell.angle_alpha   90.00
_cell.angle_beta   90.00
_cell.angle_gamma   90.00
#
_symmetry.space_group_name_H-M   'P 1'
#
loop_
_entity.id
_entity.type
_entity.pdbx_description
1 polymer ?
#
loop_
_entity_poly.entity_id
_entity_poly.type
_entity_poly.pdbx_seq_one_letter_code
_entity_poly.pdbx_strand_id
1 'polypeptide(L)'
;MDKEERNYCCLALLLLRVGNPCLRRYFKNQWNAAGKYTPWTDCAQNGADLLRMFKPLWYEKKAVTSGDTSGWDMSLLINALLHSRPPFVVAANLVAALKTLKEMRNNLCHSPVSRVEATEFQTSWRDGCNSLRLFGATAGDFDKVEQGESYIKSDRSHPSCMSFNTIYIHVVIQSFL
;
A
#
# COMPACT_ATOMS: atom_id res chain seq x y z
N MET A 1 -15.80 -4.93 18.32
CA MET A 1 -15.71 -4.38 16.96
C MET A 1 -16.96 -4.80 16.25
N ASP A 2 -17.75 -3.84 15.78
CA ASP A 2 -18.91 -4.16 14.94
C ASP A 2 -18.47 -4.59 13.53
N LYS A 3 -19.44 -5.01 12.71
CA LYS A 3 -19.16 -5.59 11.39
C LYS A 3 -18.57 -4.56 10.42
N GLU A 4 -19.00 -3.30 10.49
CA GLU A 4 -18.54 -2.24 9.59
C GLU A 4 -17.12 -1.77 9.98
N GLU A 5 -16.82 -1.69 11.27
CA GLU A 5 -15.47 -1.44 11.77
C GLU A 5 -14.50 -2.55 11.33
N ARG A 6 -14.98 -3.81 11.38
CA ARG A 6 -14.19 -4.95 10.91
C ARG A 6 -13.91 -4.86 9.41
N ASN A 7 -14.93 -4.55 8.59
CA ASN A 7 -14.77 -4.36 7.16
C ASN A 7 -13.71 -3.28 6.85
N TYR A 8 -13.79 -2.14 7.56
CA TYR A 8 -12.79 -1.08 7.45
C TYR A 8 -11.38 -1.60 7.74
N CYS A 9 -11.19 -2.32 8.86
CA CYS A 9 -9.89 -2.91 9.21
C CYS A 9 -9.37 -3.88 8.15
N CYS A 10 -10.24 -4.66 7.52
CA CYS A 10 -9.82 -5.61 6.49
C CYS A 10 -9.26 -4.92 5.26
N LEU A 11 -9.96 -3.88 4.80
CA LEU A 11 -9.50 -3.08 3.66
C LEU A 11 -8.18 -2.37 4.00
N ALA A 12 -8.08 -1.79 5.19
CA ALA A 12 -6.85 -1.20 5.72
C ALA A 12 -5.68 -2.22 5.74
N LEU A 13 -5.92 -3.41 6.27
CA LEU A 13 -4.93 -4.49 6.34
C LEU A 13 -4.56 -5.03 4.95
N LEU A 14 -5.49 -5.09 4.01
CA LEU A 14 -5.23 -5.48 2.62
C LEU A 14 -4.21 -4.53 2.00
N LEU A 15 -4.41 -3.22 2.13
CA LEU A 15 -3.48 -2.22 1.59
C LEU A 15 -2.12 -2.27 2.31
N LEU A 16 -2.12 -2.36 3.64
CA LEU A 16 -0.90 -2.31 4.43
C LEU A 16 -0.04 -3.58 4.30
N ARG A 17 -0.66 -4.76 4.43
CA ARG A 17 0.04 -6.05 4.52
C ARG A 17 0.25 -6.72 3.17
N VAL A 18 -0.62 -6.45 2.19
CA VAL A 18 -0.49 -7.03 0.85
C VAL A 18 -0.06 -5.97 -0.15
N GLY A 19 -0.74 -4.83 -0.16
CA GLY A 19 -0.50 -3.75 -1.12
C GLY A 19 0.92 -3.17 -1.05
N ASN A 20 1.35 -2.67 0.10
CA ASN A 20 2.68 -2.07 0.25
C ASN A 20 3.81 -3.06 -0.14
N PRO A 21 3.86 -4.31 0.37
CA PRO A 21 4.90 -5.25 -0.05
C PRO A 21 4.86 -5.58 -1.54
N CYS A 22 3.68 -5.75 -2.13
CA CYS A 22 3.55 -6.06 -3.56
C CYS A 22 4.05 -4.91 -4.43
N LEU A 23 3.59 -3.69 -4.17
CA LEU A 23 4.00 -2.51 -4.93
C LEU A 23 5.48 -2.20 -4.75
N ARG A 24 6.03 -2.38 -3.54
CA ARG A 24 7.47 -2.26 -3.28
C ARG A 24 8.29 -3.25 -4.10
N ARG A 25 7.91 -4.52 -4.09
CA ARG A 25 8.58 -5.57 -4.88
C ARG A 25 8.47 -5.25 -6.37
N TYR A 26 7.30 -4.86 -6.84
CA TYR A 26 7.08 -4.48 -8.23
C TYR A 26 7.95 -3.28 -8.63
N PHE A 27 8.00 -2.23 -7.82
CA PHE A 27 8.86 -1.06 -8.04
C PHE A 27 10.33 -1.45 -8.20
N LYS A 28 10.87 -2.25 -7.27
CA LYS A 28 12.27 -2.71 -7.35
C LYS A 28 12.54 -3.52 -8.62
N ASN A 29 11.60 -4.38 -9.02
CA ASN A 29 11.73 -5.15 -10.25
C ASN A 29 11.74 -4.24 -11.49
N GLN A 30 10.87 -3.24 -11.56
CA GLN A 30 10.85 -2.28 -12.68
C GLN A 30 12.11 -1.41 -12.71
N TRP A 31 12.58 -0.95 -11.54
CA TRP A 31 13.84 -0.21 -11.43
C TRP A 31 15.01 -1.02 -11.97
N ASN A 32 15.15 -2.26 -11.50
CA ASN A 32 16.24 -3.15 -11.89
C ASN A 32 16.17 -3.51 -13.39
N ALA A 33 14.96 -3.73 -13.92
CA ALA A 33 14.74 -4.03 -15.33
C ALA A 33 15.05 -2.85 -16.25
N ALA A 34 14.86 -1.61 -15.78
CA ALA A 34 15.17 -0.42 -16.56
C ALA A 34 16.68 -0.25 -16.83
N GLY A 35 17.55 -0.87 -16.02
CA GLY A 35 18.99 -0.98 -16.27
C GLY A 35 19.78 0.34 -16.30
N LYS A 36 19.15 1.47 -15.98
CA LYS A 36 19.75 2.81 -16.09
C LYS A 36 20.69 3.15 -14.93
N TYR A 37 20.44 2.58 -13.76
CA TYR A 37 21.18 2.81 -12.53
C TYR A 37 21.52 1.48 -11.87
N THR A 38 22.28 1.52 -10.77
CA THR A 38 22.58 0.33 -9.98
C THR A 38 21.29 -0.31 -9.46
N PRO A 39 21.27 -1.64 -9.26
CA PRO A 39 20.12 -2.33 -8.69
C PRO A 39 19.66 -1.70 -7.37
N TRP A 40 18.34 -1.74 -7.13
CA TRP A 40 17.76 -1.22 -5.91
C TRP A 40 18.10 -2.10 -4.71
N THR A 41 18.82 -1.54 -3.75
CA THR A 41 19.27 -2.19 -2.52
C THR A 41 18.88 -1.40 -1.26
N ASP A 42 17.89 -0.50 -1.37
CA ASP A 42 17.41 0.34 -0.27
C ASP A 42 18.47 1.23 0.36
N CYS A 43 19.31 1.87 -0.46
CA CYS A 43 20.35 2.79 0.01
C CYS A 43 20.12 4.22 -0.46
N ALA A 44 20.76 5.18 0.23
CA ALA A 44 20.64 6.61 -0.09
C ALA A 44 21.02 6.94 -1.55
N GLN A 45 21.94 6.16 -2.14
CA GLN A 45 22.30 6.32 -3.55
C GLN A 45 21.12 6.00 -4.47
N ASN A 46 20.36 4.94 -4.22
CA ASN A 46 19.15 4.63 -4.99
C ASN A 46 18.13 5.77 -4.89
N GLY A 47 17.97 6.35 -3.69
CA GLY A 47 17.13 7.52 -3.47
C GLY A 47 17.57 8.74 -4.29
N ALA A 48 18.88 9.05 -4.26
CA ALA A 48 19.46 10.13 -5.04
C ALA A 48 19.28 9.94 -6.56
N ASP A 49 19.43 8.71 -7.05
CA ASP A 49 19.22 8.38 -8.46
C ASP A 49 17.75 8.50 -8.86
N LEU A 50 16.82 8.06 -8.01
CA LEU A 50 15.38 8.20 -8.25
C LEU A 50 14.97 9.69 -8.34
N LEU A 51 15.52 10.55 -7.48
CA LEU A 51 15.25 12.00 -7.51
C LEU A 51 15.62 12.69 -8.83
N ARG A 52 16.46 12.06 -9.66
CA ARG A 52 16.77 12.58 -11.01
C ARG A 52 15.62 12.40 -12.00
N MET A 53 14.70 11.47 -11.73
CA MET A 53 13.60 11.12 -12.63
C MET A 53 12.21 11.25 -12.00
N PHE A 54 12.12 11.30 -10.68
CA PHE A 54 10.89 11.44 -9.92
C PHE A 54 10.94 12.71 -9.08
N LYS A 55 9.84 13.47 -9.09
CA LYS A 55 9.66 14.67 -8.26
C LYS A 55 8.66 14.34 -7.14
N PRO A 56 9.14 13.96 -5.94
CA PRO A 56 8.26 13.71 -4.81
C PRO A 56 7.62 15.00 -4.29
N LEU A 57 6.56 14.84 -3.51
CA LEU A 57 6.02 15.93 -2.70
C LEU A 57 7.02 16.32 -1.61
N TRP A 58 6.86 17.53 -1.08
CA TRP A 58 7.84 18.10 -0.14
C TRP A 58 8.03 17.25 1.12
N TYR A 59 6.95 16.64 1.63
CA TYR A 59 6.96 15.74 2.79
C TYR A 59 7.50 14.34 2.45
N GLU A 60 7.28 13.85 1.23
CA GLU A 60 7.83 12.57 0.75
C GLU A 60 9.35 12.62 0.52
N LYS A 61 9.91 13.82 0.29
CA LYS A 61 11.31 14.01 -0.12
C LYS A 61 12.31 13.32 0.82
N LYS A 62 12.07 13.35 2.14
CA LYS A 62 12.95 12.69 3.11
C LYS A 62 12.96 11.17 2.92
N ALA A 63 11.78 10.58 2.74
CA ALA A 63 11.64 9.14 2.52
C ALA A 63 12.26 8.71 1.18
N VAL A 64 12.10 9.50 0.12
CA VAL A 64 12.77 9.21 -1.16
C VAL A 64 14.27 9.33 -1.04
N THR A 65 14.78 10.34 -0.33
CA THR A 65 16.22 10.59 -0.17
C THR A 65 16.93 9.45 0.56
N SER A 66 16.27 8.80 1.54
CA SER A 66 16.88 7.64 2.20
C SER A 66 17.05 6.44 1.27
N GLY A 67 16.23 6.35 0.21
CA GLY A 67 16.13 5.20 -0.68
C GLY A 67 15.58 3.94 0.00
N ASP A 68 15.25 3.99 1.28
CA ASP A 68 14.71 2.86 2.01
C ASP A 68 13.20 2.74 1.76
N THR A 69 12.84 1.79 0.90
CA THR A 69 11.43 1.57 0.54
C THR A 69 10.62 0.96 1.67
N SER A 70 11.24 0.44 2.74
CA SER A 70 10.53 -0.15 3.87
C SER A 70 9.60 0.86 4.56
N GLY A 71 10.02 2.13 4.61
CA GLY A 71 9.26 3.25 5.15
C GLY A 71 8.35 3.96 4.15
N TRP A 72 8.27 3.52 2.90
CA TRP A 72 7.40 4.15 1.90
C TRP A 72 5.96 3.65 2.06
N ASP A 73 5.02 4.59 2.07
CA ASP A 73 3.60 4.31 2.04
C ASP A 73 3.12 3.97 0.62
N MET A 74 1.86 3.56 0.53
CA MET A 74 1.25 3.20 -0.76
C MET A 74 1.19 4.38 -1.73
N SER A 75 0.92 5.59 -1.21
CA SER A 75 0.81 6.80 -2.02
C SER A 75 2.12 7.11 -2.72
N LEU A 76 3.23 7.09 -1.98
CA LEU A 76 4.57 7.31 -2.52
C LEU A 76 4.94 6.25 -3.55
N LEU A 77 4.68 4.97 -3.26
CA LEU A 77 4.93 3.87 -4.22
C LEU A 77 4.15 4.07 -5.53
N ILE A 78 2.85 4.38 -5.44
CA ILE A 78 2.01 4.63 -6.62
C ILE A 78 2.51 5.85 -7.39
N ASN A 79 2.83 6.95 -6.70
CA ASN A 79 3.32 8.17 -7.34
C ASN A 79 4.66 7.93 -8.04
N ALA A 80 5.60 7.20 -7.41
CA ALA A 80 6.87 6.84 -8.04
C ALA A 80 6.67 5.99 -9.29
N LEU A 81 5.77 5.00 -9.26
CA LEU A 81 5.47 4.13 -10.40
C LEU A 81 4.84 4.89 -11.59
N LEU A 82 3.92 5.81 -11.32
CA LEU A 82 3.16 6.53 -12.35
C LEU A 82 3.86 7.80 -12.87
N HIS A 83 4.66 8.47 -12.04
CA HIS A 83 5.10 9.84 -12.31
C HIS A 83 6.63 10.00 -12.41
N SER A 84 7.38 8.90 -12.31
CA SER A 84 8.78 8.90 -12.75
C SER A 84 8.89 9.18 -14.25
N ARG A 85 10.06 9.64 -14.71
CA ARG A 85 10.34 9.97 -16.12
C ARG A 85 11.53 9.18 -16.66
N PRO A 86 11.32 8.16 -17.53
CA PRO A 86 10.03 7.65 -17.98
C PRO A 86 9.22 6.96 -16.85
N PRO A 87 7.88 6.83 -16.99
CA PRO A 87 7.07 6.10 -16.03
C PRO A 87 7.44 4.62 -15.98
N PHE A 88 7.38 4.01 -14.80
CA PHE A 88 7.59 2.56 -14.65
C PHE A 88 6.35 1.75 -15.05
N VAL A 89 5.17 2.38 -15.05
CA VAL A 89 3.91 1.74 -15.42
C VAL A 89 3.24 2.56 -16.51
N VAL A 90 3.09 1.95 -17.68
CA VAL A 90 2.45 2.57 -18.87
C VAL A 90 1.26 1.78 -19.41
N ALA A 91 1.17 0.48 -19.12
CA ALA A 91 0.07 -0.36 -19.58
C ALA A 91 -1.25 0.08 -18.93
N ALA A 92 -2.29 0.30 -19.74
CA ALA A 92 -3.54 0.93 -19.29
C ALA A 92 -4.22 0.20 -18.14
N ASN A 93 -4.22 -1.14 -18.16
CA ASN A 93 -4.76 -1.98 -17.08
C ASN A 93 -3.99 -1.82 -15.76
N LEU A 94 -2.66 -1.72 -15.82
CA LEU A 94 -1.83 -1.51 -14.63
C LEU A 94 -2.01 -0.08 -14.08
N VAL A 95 -2.12 0.91 -14.95
CA VAL A 95 -2.42 2.30 -14.54
C VAL A 95 -3.79 2.37 -13.86
N ALA A 96 -4.81 1.73 -14.42
CA ALA A 96 -6.14 1.67 -13.81
C ALA A 96 -6.09 1.00 -12.43
N ALA A 97 -5.37 -0.12 -12.30
CA ALA A 97 -5.22 -0.81 -11.02
C ALA A 97 -4.52 0.05 -9.96
N LEU A 98 -3.47 0.79 -10.30
CA LEU A 98 -2.83 1.72 -9.36
C LEU A 98 -3.79 2.85 -8.94
N LYS A 99 -4.63 3.36 -9.85
CA LYS A 99 -5.65 4.36 -9.52
C LYS A 99 -6.71 3.81 -8.57
N THR A 100 -7.21 2.60 -8.81
CA THR A 100 -8.15 1.91 -7.91
C THR A 100 -7.58 1.77 -6.50
N LEU A 101 -6.31 1.36 -6.36
CA LEU A 101 -5.67 1.25 -5.04
C LEU A 101 -5.51 2.61 -4.36
N LYS A 102 -5.18 3.66 -5.12
CA LYS A 102 -5.08 5.04 -4.61
C LYS A 102 -6.43 5.55 -4.11
N GLU A 103 -7.49 5.34 -4.89
CA GLU A 103 -8.87 5.71 -4.52
C GLU A 103 -9.32 4.97 -3.26
N MET A 104 -9.09 3.67 -3.19
CA MET A 104 -9.38 2.86 -2.01
C MET A 104 -8.65 3.38 -0.76
N ARG A 105 -7.35 3.67 -0.86
CA ARG A 105 -6.58 4.28 0.24
C ARG A 105 -7.17 5.63 0.65
N ASN A 106 -7.47 6.50 -0.31
CA ASN A 106 -8.01 7.82 -0.04
C ASN A 106 -9.36 7.74 0.67
N ASN A 107 -10.26 6.87 0.22
CA ASN A 107 -11.56 6.68 0.86
C ASN A 107 -11.41 6.24 2.32
N LEU A 108 -10.48 5.32 2.61
CA LEU A 108 -10.22 4.86 3.98
C LEU A 108 -9.59 5.94 4.86
N CYS A 109 -8.66 6.74 4.33
CA CYS A 109 -7.92 7.74 5.11
C CYS A 109 -8.71 9.04 5.31
N HIS A 110 -9.63 9.36 4.40
CA HIS A 110 -10.46 10.56 4.46
C HIS A 110 -11.88 10.30 4.96
N SER A 111 -12.24 9.05 5.27
CA SER A 111 -13.51 8.77 5.91
C SER A 111 -13.55 9.37 7.32
N PRO A 112 -14.60 10.12 7.70
CA PRO A 112 -14.75 10.66 9.05
C PRO A 112 -15.03 9.56 10.08
N VAL A 113 -15.44 8.37 9.62
CA VAL A 113 -15.75 7.21 10.46
C VAL A 113 -15.01 5.97 9.96
N SER A 114 -14.45 5.19 10.88
CA SER A 114 -13.75 3.93 10.55
C SER A 114 -14.73 2.77 10.35
N ARG A 115 -15.71 2.97 9.48
CA ARG A 115 -16.80 2.02 9.22
C ARG A 115 -17.05 1.92 7.73
N VAL A 116 -17.24 0.69 7.24
CA VAL A 116 -17.54 0.41 5.84
C VAL A 116 -18.70 -0.57 5.76
N GLU A 117 -19.76 -0.15 5.06
CA GLU A 117 -20.95 -0.95 4.83
C GLU A 117 -20.64 -2.23 4.06
N ALA A 118 -21.46 -3.27 4.26
CA ALA A 118 -21.19 -4.59 3.69
C ALA A 118 -21.08 -4.58 2.15
N THR A 119 -21.92 -3.80 1.46
CA THR A 119 -21.91 -3.71 -0.02
C THR A 119 -20.69 -2.98 -0.56
N GLU A 120 -20.31 -1.87 0.11
CA GLU A 120 -19.10 -1.11 -0.21
C GLU A 120 -17.84 -1.94 0.07
N PHE A 121 -17.83 -2.68 1.17
CA PHE A 121 -16.76 -3.60 1.52
C PHE A 121 -16.55 -4.65 0.44
N GLN A 122 -17.60 -5.36 0.03
CA GLN A 122 -17.49 -6.42 -0.98
C GLN A 122 -16.95 -5.89 -2.32
N THR A 123 -17.40 -4.70 -2.72
CA THR A 123 -16.92 -4.04 -3.95
C THR A 123 -15.44 -3.67 -3.81
N SER A 124 -15.08 -2.95 -2.75
CA SER A 124 -13.70 -2.49 -2.52
C SER A 124 -12.72 -3.65 -2.32
N TRP A 125 -13.14 -4.70 -1.62
CA TRP A 125 -12.35 -5.91 -1.40
C TRP A 125 -12.03 -6.61 -2.73
N ARG A 126 -13.05 -6.86 -3.55
CA ARG A 126 -12.89 -7.50 -4.86
C ARG A 126 -11.98 -6.68 -5.77
N ASP A 127 -12.23 -5.38 -5.86
CA ASP A 127 -11.52 -4.50 -6.79
C ASP A 127 -10.07 -4.29 -6.34
N GLY A 128 -9.84 -4.19 -5.03
CA GLY A 128 -8.50 -4.20 -4.42
C GLY A 128 -7.74 -5.49 -4.68
N CYS A 129 -8.35 -6.66 -4.44
CA CYS A 129 -7.72 -7.96 -4.70
C CYS A 129 -7.36 -8.14 -6.18
N ASN A 130 -8.28 -7.79 -7.09
CA ASN A 130 -8.04 -7.86 -8.53
C ASN A 130 -6.89 -6.94 -8.97
N SER A 131 -6.83 -5.73 -8.43
CA SER A 131 -5.75 -4.79 -8.70
C SER A 131 -4.41 -5.33 -8.18
N LEU A 132 -4.38 -5.87 -6.97
CA LEU A 132 -3.16 -6.41 -6.35
C LEU A 132 -2.62 -7.66 -7.06
N ARG A 133 -3.49 -8.50 -7.63
CA ARG A 133 -3.08 -9.66 -8.44
C ARG A 133 -2.21 -9.23 -9.62
N LEU A 134 -2.49 -8.08 -10.24
CA LEU A 134 -1.68 -7.55 -11.34
C LEU A 134 -0.26 -7.14 -10.92
N PHE A 135 -0.03 -6.93 -9.62
CA PHE A 135 1.29 -6.64 -9.03
C PHE A 135 1.88 -7.85 -8.29
N GLY A 136 1.36 -9.06 -8.56
CA GLY A 136 1.92 -10.32 -8.08
C GLY A 136 1.46 -10.72 -6.67
N ALA A 137 0.33 -10.21 -6.19
CA ALA A 137 -0.33 -10.77 -5.01
C ALA A 137 -1.00 -12.11 -5.36
N THR A 138 -0.97 -13.05 -4.42
CA THR A 138 -1.53 -14.40 -4.57
C THR A 138 -2.80 -14.58 -3.73
N ALA A 139 -3.57 -15.63 -3.98
CA ALA A 139 -4.72 -15.98 -3.15
C ALA A 139 -4.33 -16.13 -1.66
N GLY A 140 -3.21 -16.81 -1.39
CA GLY A 140 -2.70 -16.98 -0.04
C GLY A 140 -2.27 -15.69 0.67
N ASP A 141 -2.00 -14.59 -0.07
CA ASP A 141 -1.77 -13.29 0.55
C ASP A 141 -3.08 -12.66 1.06
N PHE A 142 -4.19 -12.89 0.35
CA PHE A 142 -5.52 -12.42 0.75
C PHE A 142 -6.08 -13.26 1.89
N ASP A 143 -5.91 -14.59 1.83
CA ASP A 143 -6.35 -15.50 2.88
C ASP A 143 -5.72 -15.14 4.23
N LYS A 144 -4.47 -14.68 4.27
CA LYS A 144 -3.81 -14.22 5.51
C LYS A 144 -4.45 -12.97 6.09
N VAL A 145 -5.06 -12.12 5.26
CA VAL A 145 -5.81 -10.94 5.73
C VAL A 145 -7.15 -11.39 6.30
N GLU A 146 -7.87 -12.27 5.60
CA GLU A 146 -9.15 -12.85 6.05
C GLU A 146 -8.98 -13.69 7.33
N GLN A 147 -7.92 -14.50 7.43
CA GLN A 147 -7.57 -15.27 8.63
C GLN A 147 -7.02 -14.34 9.72
N GLY A 148 -6.32 -13.26 9.37
CA GLY A 148 -5.99 -12.18 10.29
C GLY A 148 -7.23 -11.60 10.97
N GLU A 149 -8.38 -11.59 10.30
CA GLU A 149 -9.66 -11.24 10.92
C GLU A 149 -10.08 -12.22 12.03
N SER A 150 -9.75 -13.51 11.92
CA SER A 150 -10.05 -14.49 12.96
C SER A 150 -9.23 -14.26 14.24
N TYR A 151 -8.02 -13.71 14.12
CA TYR A 151 -7.20 -13.30 15.26
C TYR A 151 -7.68 -11.98 15.90
N ILE A 152 -8.20 -11.04 15.11
CA ILE A 152 -8.87 -9.83 15.64
C ILE A 152 -10.12 -10.21 16.46
N LYS A 153 -10.77 -11.34 16.13
CA LYS A 153 -11.90 -11.88 16.90
C LYS A 153 -11.49 -12.54 18.23
N SER A 154 -10.28 -13.09 18.34
CA SER A 154 -9.88 -13.88 19.50
C SER A 154 -9.19 -13.09 20.61
N ASP A 155 -8.78 -11.83 20.37
CA ASP A 155 -7.78 -11.19 21.22
C ASP A 155 -8.29 -9.97 22.02
N ARG A 156 -8.65 -10.22 23.29
CA ARG A 156 -8.63 -9.23 24.38
C ARG A 156 -7.52 -9.53 25.42
N SER A 157 -6.59 -10.45 25.15
CA SER A 157 -5.73 -11.02 26.21
C SER A 157 -4.33 -11.50 25.81
N HIS A 158 -3.84 -11.25 24.59
CA HIS A 158 -2.53 -11.68 24.11
C HIS A 158 -1.70 -10.53 23.50
N PRO A 159 -0.37 -10.50 23.74
CA PRO A 159 0.46 -9.32 23.49
C PRO A 159 1.01 -9.26 22.06
N SER A 160 0.69 -10.22 21.19
CA SER A 160 1.26 -10.35 19.83
C SER A 160 0.34 -9.85 18.70
N CYS A 161 -0.87 -9.36 19.01
CA CYS A 161 -1.78 -8.81 18.00
C CYS A 161 -1.71 -7.28 17.97
N MET A 162 -1.53 -6.70 16.76
CA MET A 162 -1.68 -5.27 16.55
C MET A 162 -3.11 -4.85 16.91
N SER A 163 -3.23 -3.93 17.86
CA SER A 163 -4.53 -3.40 18.27
C SER A 163 -5.21 -2.64 17.13
N PHE A 164 -6.55 -2.50 17.17
CA PHE A 164 -7.30 -1.62 16.27
C PHE A 164 -6.69 -0.20 16.21
N ASN A 165 -6.22 0.29 17.35
CA ASN A 165 -5.54 1.57 17.46
C ASN A 165 -4.23 1.59 16.66
N THR A 166 -3.47 0.49 16.62
CA THR A 166 -2.25 0.36 15.82
C THR A 166 -2.54 0.35 14.32
N ILE A 167 -3.59 -0.35 13.88
CA ILE A 167 -4.04 -0.37 12.47
C ILE A 167 -4.54 1.02 12.06
N TYR A 168 -5.34 1.66 12.91
CA TYR A 168 -5.81 3.03 12.71
C TYR A 168 -4.65 4.03 12.67
N ILE A 169 -3.67 3.95 13.58
CA ILE A 169 -2.48 4.82 13.56
C ILE A 169 -1.64 4.60 12.30
N HIS A 170 -1.44 3.35 11.85
CA HIS A 170 -0.64 3.06 10.65
C HIS A 170 -1.34 3.41 9.35
N VAL A 171 -2.66 3.32 9.27
CA VAL A 171 -3.41 3.63 8.04
C VAL A 171 -3.86 5.09 7.99
N VAL A 172 -4.28 5.65 9.13
CA VAL A 172 -4.80 7.02 9.21
C VAL A 172 -3.69 8.02 9.53
N ILE A 173 -2.87 7.82 10.57
CA ILE A 173 -1.92 8.87 10.99
C ILE A 173 -0.69 8.97 10.07
N GLN A 174 -0.14 7.87 9.56
CA GLN A 174 0.96 7.94 8.58
C GLN A 174 0.55 8.56 7.23
N SER A 175 -0.75 8.75 7.00
CA SER A 175 -1.31 9.37 5.80
C SER A 175 -1.44 10.90 5.91
N PHE A 176 -1.22 11.48 7.10
CA PHE A 176 -1.37 12.93 7.40
C PHE A 176 -0.06 13.61 7.85
N LEU A 177 1.10 12.94 7.78
CA LEU A 177 2.42 13.50 8.13
C LEU A 177 3.35 13.53 6.91
#